data_AF-A0A8T7BRI5-F1
#
_entry.id   AF-A0A8T7BRI5-F1
#
_cell.length_a   1.000
_cell.length_b   1.000
_cell.length_c   1.000
_cell.angle_alpha   90.00
_cell.angle_beta   90.00
_cell.angle_gamma   90.00
#
_symmetry.space_group_name_H-M   'P 1'
#
loop_
_entity.id
_entity.type
_entity.pdbx_description
1 polymer ?
#
loop_
_entity_poly.entity_id
_entity_poly.type
_entity_poly.pdbx_seq_one_letter_code
_entity_poly.pdbx_strand_id
1 'polypeptide(L)'
;NGEFQIASFHPHYQFADTAYDDRGNWTNRAPFPVLHLLREPSLSRAIDAYGFVDEIPYNNIKRLNELDSQVIDAIFLKGRQET
;
A
#
# COMPACT_ATOMS: atom_id res chain seq x y z
N ASN A 1 21.48 11.76 -3.01
CA ASN A 1 20.04 12.01 -2.82
C ASN A 1 19.44 12.27 -4.18
N GLY A 2 18.34 11.60 -4.51
CA GLY A 2 17.57 11.91 -5.70
C GLY A 2 16.62 13.08 -5.42
N GLU A 3 15.98 13.59 -6.46
CA GLU A 3 14.96 14.63 -6.30
C GLU A 3 13.57 14.02 -6.07
N PHE A 4 13.35 12.81 -6.61
CA PHE A 4 12.08 12.12 -6.60
C PHE A 4 12.25 10.61 -6.39
N GLN A 5 11.37 10.04 -5.57
CA GLN A 5 11.13 8.62 -5.44
C GLN A 5 9.82 8.26 -6.15
N ILE A 6 9.76 7.06 -6.75
CA ILE A 6 8.56 6.51 -7.37
C ILE A 6 8.01 5.40 -6.46
N ALA A 7 6.72 5.46 -6.16
CA ALA A 7 5.98 4.33 -5.58
C ALA A 7 4.93 3.85 -6.58
N SER A 8 4.91 2.54 -6.86
CA SER A 8 3.98 1.93 -7.82
C SER A 8 2.87 1.16 -7.13
N PHE A 9 1.71 1.16 -7.78
CA PHE A 9 0.51 0.41 -7.38
C PHE A 9 -0.15 -0.13 -8.63
N HIS A 10 -0.75 -1.33 -8.56
CA HIS A 10 -1.53 -1.89 -9.66
C HIS A 10 -2.45 -3.02 -9.15
N PRO A 11 -3.44 -3.47 -9.95
CA PRO A 11 -4.41 -4.47 -9.50
C PRO A 11 -3.78 -5.81 -9.09
N HIS A 12 -2.65 -6.14 -9.71
CA HIS A 12 -1.93 -7.41 -9.52
C HIS A 12 -0.67 -7.26 -8.66
N TYR A 13 -0.57 -6.21 -7.83
CA TYR A 13 0.62 -6.00 -7.01
C TYR A 13 0.88 -7.24 -6.14
N GLN A 14 2.14 -7.68 -6.13
CA GLN A 14 2.65 -8.81 -5.37
C GLN A 14 4.08 -8.48 -4.94
N PHE A 15 4.34 -8.54 -3.64
CA PHE A 15 5.69 -8.38 -3.11
C PHE A 15 6.55 -9.61 -3.47
N ALA A 16 7.87 -9.41 -3.52
CA ALA A 16 8.78 -10.55 -3.59
C ALA A 16 8.50 -11.49 -2.41
N ASP A 17 8.58 -12.80 -2.66
CA ASP A 17 8.45 -13.86 -1.66
C ASP A 17 7.06 -13.99 -0.98
N THR A 18 6.00 -13.38 -1.51
CA THR A 18 4.61 -13.61 -1.05
C THR A 18 3.82 -14.47 -2.03
N ALA A 19 2.79 -15.18 -1.55
CA ALA A 19 1.81 -15.81 -2.43
C ALA A 19 0.92 -14.74 -3.09
N TYR A 20 0.36 -15.01 -4.28
CA TYR A 20 -0.46 -14.03 -5.01
C TYR A 20 -1.71 -13.59 -4.22
N ASP A 21 -2.29 -14.47 -3.43
CA ASP A 21 -3.47 -14.23 -2.60
C ASP A 21 -3.16 -13.72 -1.19
N ASP A 22 -1.89 -13.52 -0.84
CA ASP A 22 -1.48 -12.95 0.44
C ASP A 22 -2.12 -11.56 0.63
N ARG A 23 -2.79 -11.38 1.77
CA ARG A 23 -3.46 -10.13 2.14
C ARG A 23 -2.49 -8.96 2.28
N GLY A 24 -1.22 -9.21 2.62
CA GLY A 24 -0.18 -8.19 2.69
C GLY A 24 0.04 -7.50 1.34
N ASN A 25 -0.17 -8.19 0.22
CA ASN A 25 -0.08 -7.56 -1.11
C ASN A 25 -1.10 -6.45 -1.31
N TRP A 26 -2.21 -6.49 -0.56
CA TRP A 26 -3.33 -5.57 -0.73
C TRP A 26 -3.02 -4.17 -0.19
N THR A 27 -1.94 -4.00 0.58
CA THR A 27 -1.45 -2.67 0.99
C THR A 27 -1.03 -1.82 -0.20
N ASN A 28 -0.67 -2.44 -1.33
CA ASN A 28 -0.14 -1.79 -2.52
C ASN A 28 -0.95 -2.08 -3.79
N ARG A 29 -2.10 -2.75 -3.66
CA ARG A 29 -3.04 -2.92 -4.78
C ARG A 29 -3.88 -1.67 -4.99
N ALA A 30 -4.14 -1.35 -6.25
CA ALA A 30 -5.03 -0.27 -6.66
C ALA A 30 -5.92 -0.74 -7.83
N PRO A 31 -7.11 -0.14 -8.04
CA PRO A 31 -8.00 -0.51 -9.15
C PRO A 31 -7.37 -0.32 -10.54
N PHE A 32 -6.41 0.59 -10.67
CA PHE A 32 -5.68 0.85 -11.91
C PHE A 32 -4.17 0.94 -11.63
N PRO A 33 -3.30 0.75 -12.63
CA PRO A 33 -1.88 1.07 -12.51
C PRO A 33 -1.67 2.55 -12.17
N VAL A 34 -0.97 2.82 -11.08
CA VAL A 34 -0.72 4.17 -10.56
C VAL A 34 0.75 4.30 -10.19
N LEU A 35 1.33 5.46 -10.51
CA LEU A 35 2.65 5.88 -10.04
C LEU A 35 2.51 7.13 -9.19
N HIS A 36 2.96 7.06 -7.94
CA HIS A 36 3.11 8.23 -7.08
C HIS A 36 4.53 8.77 -7.22
N LEU A 37 4.63 10.08 -7.51
CA LEU A 37 5.89 10.81 -7.50
C LEU A 37 6.05 11.51 -6.15
N LEU A 38 7.03 11.07 -5.37
CA LEU A 38 7.30 11.58 -4.05
C LEU A 38 8.56 12.45 -4.09
N ARG A 39 8.46 13.71 -3.67
CA ARG A 39 9.64 14.58 -3.52
C ARG A 39 10.44 14.12 -2.31
N GLU A 40 11.66 13.62 -2.53
CA GLU A 40 12.53 13.12 -1.45
C GLU A 40 12.72 14.14 -0.31
N PRO A 41 12.96 15.44 -0.58
CA PRO A 41 13.11 16.42 0.51
C PRO A 41 11.84 16.60 1.36
N SER A 42 10.66 16.42 0.76
CA SER A 42 9.40 16.50 1.50
C SER A 42 9.15 15.23 2.31
N LEU A 43 9.49 14.07 1.75
CA LEU A 43 9.37 12.79 2.44
C LEU A 43 10.28 12.72 3.66
N SER A 44 11.55 13.13 3.53
CA SER A 44 12.50 13.18 4.64
C SER A 44 11.99 14.03 5.80
N ARG A 45 11.49 15.25 5.51
CA ARG A 45 10.92 16.12 6.56
C ARG A 45 9.72 15.49 7.26
N ALA A 46 8.89 14.73 6.54
CA ALA A 46 7.76 14.04 7.15
C ALA A 46 8.23 12.88 8.04
N ILE A 47 9.21 12.10 7.59
CA ILE A 47 9.82 11.02 8.37
C ILE A 47 10.37 11.55 9.69
N ASP A 48 11.16 12.63 9.64
CA ASP A 48 11.77 13.25 10.82
C ASP A 48 10.73 13.79 11.81
N ALA A 49 9.55 14.22 11.33
CA ALA A 49 8.51 14.82 12.14
C ALA A 49 7.58 13.81 12.84
N TYR A 50 7.28 12.67 12.21
CA TYR A 50 6.26 11.74 12.71
C TYR A 50 6.84 10.56 13.50
N GLY A 51 8.11 10.18 13.27
CA GLY A 51 8.74 9.03 13.93
C GLY A 51 8.07 7.69 13.57
N PHE A 52 8.74 6.57 13.87
CA PHE A 52 8.20 5.20 13.69
C PHE A 52 7.66 4.86 12.29
N VAL A 53 8.10 5.57 11.25
CA VAL A 53 7.68 5.34 9.85
C VAL A 53 8.04 3.93 9.36
N ASP A 54 9.10 3.34 9.91
CA ASP A 54 9.55 1.98 9.58
C ASP A 54 8.54 0.90 10.01
N GLU A 55 7.64 1.23 10.96
CA GLU A 55 6.58 0.31 11.41
C GLU A 55 5.34 0.35 10.53
N ILE A 56 5.18 1.37 9.66
CA ILE A 56 3.99 1.55 8.81
C ILE A 56 3.70 0.28 7.98
N PRO A 57 4.67 -0.33 7.27
CA PRO A 57 4.40 -1.54 6.49
C PRO A 57 3.86 -2.69 7.36
N TYR A 58 4.48 -2.92 8.52
CA TYR A 58 4.06 -3.98 9.44
C TYR A 58 2.65 -3.72 10.01
N ASN A 59 2.38 -2.49 10.43
CA ASN A 59 1.09 -2.11 11.00
C ASN A 59 -0.04 -2.23 9.97
N ASN A 60 0.22 -1.87 8.70
CA ASN A 60 -0.76 -2.03 7.62
C ASN A 60 -1.07 -3.51 7.33
N ILE A 61 -0.04 -4.36 7.26
CA ILE A 61 -0.21 -5.81 7.06
C ILE A 61 -0.97 -6.42 8.23
N LYS A 62 -0.57 -6.11 9.47
CA LYS A 62 -1.26 -6.55 10.68
C LYS A 62 -2.73 -6.14 10.65
N ARG A 63 -3.01 -4.88 10.34
CA ARG A 63 -4.38 -4.35 10.26
C ARG A 63 -5.20 -5.09 9.21
N LEU A 64 -4.67 -5.33 8.01
CA LEU A 64 -5.34 -6.10 6.96
C LEU A 64 -5.63 -7.54 7.37
N ASN A 65 -4.70 -8.18 8.08
CA ASN A 65 -4.88 -9.55 8.57
C ASN A 65 -5.95 -9.64 9.67
N GLU A 66 -6.12 -8.59 10.48
CA GLU A 66 -7.17 -8.49 11.50
C GLU A 66 -8.56 -8.17 10.94
N LEU A 67 -8.67 -7.69 9.69
CA LEU A 67 -9.96 -7.41 9.08
C LEU A 67 -10.68 -8.72 8.72
N ASP A 68 -11.97 -8.74 9.06
CA ASP A 68 -12.88 -9.81 8.64
C ASP A 68 -12.99 -9.87 7.10
N SER A 69 -13.08 -11.07 6.55
CA SER A 69 -13.19 -11.29 5.11
C SER A 69 -14.38 -10.55 4.49
N GLN A 70 -15.51 -10.42 5.18
CA GLN A 70 -16.68 -9.72 4.68
C GLN A 70 -16.42 -8.21 4.56
N VAL A 71 -15.65 -7.63 5.50
CA VAL A 71 -15.25 -6.23 5.46
C VAL A 71 -14.29 -5.98 4.30
N ILE A 72 -13.32 -6.87 4.14
CA ILE A 72 -12.39 -6.88 3.02
C ILE A 72 -13.16 -6.94 1.69
N ASP A 73 -14.08 -7.89 1.55
CA ASP A 73 -14.88 -8.06 0.35
C ASP A 73 -15.71 -6.82 0.07
N ALA A 74 -16.35 -6.20 1.07
CA ALA A 74 -17.10 -4.98 0.88
C ALA A 74 -16.24 -3.80 0.38
N ILE A 75 -15.03 -3.63 0.93
CA ILE A 75 -14.11 -2.55 0.52
C ILE A 75 -13.62 -2.77 -0.92
N PHE A 76 -13.25 -4.00 -1.28
CA PHE A 76 -12.58 -4.30 -2.54
C PHE A 76 -13.50 -4.80 -3.67
N LEU A 77 -14.72 -5.29 -3.40
CA LEU A 77 -15.74 -5.55 -4.42
C LEU A 77 -16.42 -4.26 -4.86
N LYS A 78 -16.71 -3.34 -3.93
CA LYS A 78 -17.30 -2.05 -4.29
C LYS A 78 -16.39 -1.26 -5.25
N GLY A 79 -15.09 -1.23 -4.96
CA GLY A 79 -14.09 -0.60 -5.84
C GLY A 79 -13.89 -1.29 -7.20
N ARG A 80 -14.32 -2.55 -7.36
CA ARG A 80 -14.27 -3.29 -8.64
C ARG A 80 -15.55 -3.21 -9.47
N GLN A 81 -16.68 -2.84 -8.86
CA GLN A 81 -17.98 -2.78 -9.56
C GLN A 81 -18.34 -1.37 -10.05
N GLU A 82 -17.65 -0.33 -9.57
CA GLU A 82 -17.82 1.06 -10.02
C GLU A 82 -16.96 1.40 -11.27
N THR A 83 -16.54 0.38 -12.04
CA THR A 83 -15.76 0.51 -13.29
C THR A 83 -16.40 -0.23 -14.44
#